data_AF-A0A4P5VVB8-F1
#
_entry.id   AF-A0A4P5VVB8-F1
#
_cell.length_a   1.000
_cell.length_b   1.000
_cell.length_c   1.000
_cell.angle_alpha   90.00
_cell.angle_beta   90.00
_cell.angle_gamma   90.00
#
_symmetry.space_group_name_H-M   'P 1'
#
loop_
_entity.id
_entity.type
_entity.pdbx_description
1 polymer ?
#
loop_
_entity_poly.entity_id
_entity_poly.type
_entity_poly.pdbx_seq_one_letter_code
_entity_poly.pdbx_strand_id
1 'polypeptide(L)'
;MAKKNNGKSAKRAAKKHQKEVKRRKAVALRGRAAAEPLAPHEAWRPAREGIEGLAARMGISVHSAGGLAEHLAKKHGRHEAADLWLPSRLRAMDVPALVAALAERGIVTDEARFREAAAPYTSARSLAEIEWFPLLSERHGVHDRDFCGQAATRLWSEWYLECASDEQLADQLDRAEDALWGEDPEEAVQQLLTAWGLLEPESAPRRLAGAELLARFLKLAEAAVAGDFPELELQPETRASLGDVLRRLQADLRMEEELELQLSELLDDIDWSQGQADAVITRLLEATVSSGDPMPVMDAAALVLAKNDASHEQYQRVREAVEAALATVPDELREDMLAWRDELDGALADGQPE
;
A
#
# COMPACT_ATOMS: atom_id res chain seq x y z
N MET A 1 -14.35 -15.63 64.12
CA MET A 1 -13.15 -14.98 63.56
C MET A 1 -12.47 -15.92 62.57
N ALA A 2 -12.69 -15.78 61.27
CA ALA A 2 -11.95 -16.52 60.25
C ALA A 2 -12.00 -15.76 58.93
N LYS A 3 -11.00 -14.91 58.64
CA LYS A 3 -10.78 -14.30 57.32
C LYS A 3 -9.42 -13.60 57.33
N LYS A 4 -8.33 -14.30 57.03
CA LYS A 4 -7.03 -13.66 56.71
C LYS A 4 -5.98 -14.54 56.00
N ASN A 5 -6.38 -15.58 55.25
CA ASN A 5 -5.40 -16.42 54.52
C ASN A 5 -5.67 -16.66 53.01
N ASN A 6 -6.77 -16.18 52.44
CA ASN A 6 -7.10 -16.47 51.03
C ASN A 6 -6.26 -15.71 49.98
N GLY A 7 -5.70 -14.54 50.31
CA GLY A 7 -4.95 -13.73 49.33
C GLY A 7 -3.59 -14.32 48.94
N LYS A 8 -2.91 -15.01 49.87
CA LYS A 8 -1.58 -15.61 49.61
C LYS A 8 -1.69 -16.90 48.79
N SER A 9 -2.78 -17.65 48.93
CA SER A 9 -3.05 -18.86 48.15
C SER A 9 -3.35 -18.52 46.68
N ALA A 10 -4.22 -17.53 46.44
CA ALA A 10 -4.56 -17.08 45.09
C ALA A 10 -3.35 -16.54 44.32
N LYS A 11 -2.49 -15.74 44.97
CA LYS A 11 -1.25 -15.24 44.33
C LYS A 11 -0.26 -16.36 43.99
N ARG A 12 -0.18 -17.42 44.82
CA ARG A 12 0.68 -18.58 44.52
C ARG A 12 0.12 -19.44 43.39
N ALA A 13 -1.20 -19.58 43.30
CA ALA A 13 -1.86 -20.29 42.20
C ALA A 13 -1.68 -19.55 40.86
N ALA A 14 -1.85 -18.22 40.84
CA ALA A 14 -1.62 -17.39 39.65
C ALA A 14 -0.16 -17.48 39.17
N LYS A 15 0.82 -17.37 40.10
CA LYS A 15 2.24 -17.46 39.75
C LYS A 15 2.65 -18.86 39.27
N LYS A 16 2.01 -19.92 39.79
CA LYS A 16 2.21 -21.30 39.32
C LYS A 16 1.64 -21.50 37.92
N HIS A 17 0.43 -20.99 37.66
CA HIS A 17 -0.21 -21.05 36.35
C HIS A 17 0.59 -20.28 35.30
N GLN A 18 1.06 -19.07 35.61
CA GLN A 18 1.88 -18.25 34.71
C GLN A 18 3.22 -18.93 34.37
N LYS A 19 3.86 -19.58 35.36
CA LYS A 19 5.10 -20.34 35.15
C LYS A 19 4.87 -21.60 34.30
N GLU A 20 3.71 -22.24 34.45
CA GLU A 20 3.33 -23.42 33.67
C GLU A 20 2.93 -23.05 32.23
N VAL A 21 2.26 -21.93 32.02
CA VAL A 21 1.98 -21.36 30.68
C VAL A 21 3.27 -20.97 29.98
N LYS A 22 4.22 -20.29 30.66
CA LYS A 22 5.54 -20.00 30.10
C LYS A 22 6.31 -21.28 29.76
N ARG A 23 6.24 -22.32 30.60
CA ARG A 23 6.91 -23.60 30.35
C ARG A 23 6.25 -24.38 29.21
N ARG A 24 4.92 -24.35 29.07
CA ARG A 24 4.19 -24.94 27.93
C ARG A 24 4.45 -24.18 26.62
N LYS A 25 4.51 -22.84 26.64
CA LYS A 25 4.93 -22.04 25.48
C LYS A 25 6.38 -22.34 25.08
N ALA A 26 7.30 -22.46 26.04
CA ALA A 26 8.70 -22.81 25.76
C ALA A 26 8.87 -24.26 25.25
N VAL A 27 8.05 -25.20 25.71
CA VAL A 27 8.03 -26.58 25.21
C VAL A 27 7.34 -26.67 23.85
N ALA A 28 6.31 -25.85 23.57
CA ALA A 28 5.71 -25.74 22.24
C ALA A 28 6.66 -25.08 21.23
N LEU A 29 7.43 -24.07 21.64
CA LEU A 29 8.52 -23.49 20.83
C LEU A 29 9.62 -24.52 20.54
N ARG A 30 10.03 -25.31 21.54
CA ARG A 30 11.05 -26.36 21.37
C ARG A 30 10.54 -27.59 20.62
N GLY A 31 9.25 -27.89 20.69
CA GLY A 31 8.60 -28.99 19.96
C GLY A 31 8.41 -28.68 18.47
N ARG A 32 8.19 -27.41 18.09
CA ARG A 32 8.21 -26.96 16.69
C ARG A 32 9.61 -27.00 16.08
N ALA A 33 10.64 -26.66 16.85
CA ALA A 33 12.03 -26.64 16.38
C ALA A 33 12.66 -28.02 16.06
N ALA A 34 11.98 -29.14 16.37
CA ALA A 34 12.58 -30.48 16.26
C ALA A 34 12.17 -31.27 15.01
N ALA A 35 11.36 -30.70 14.11
CA ALA A 35 10.95 -31.38 12.87
C ALA A 35 10.58 -30.41 11.72
N GLU A 36 11.07 -29.16 11.72
CA GLU A 36 10.82 -28.23 10.63
C GLU A 36 11.90 -28.36 9.53
N PRO A 37 11.52 -28.31 8.23
CA PRO A 37 12.49 -28.06 7.17
C PRO A 37 13.24 -26.75 7.47
N LEU A 38 14.50 -26.64 7.03
CA LEU A 38 15.35 -25.44 7.19
C LEU A 38 14.51 -24.16 7.09
N ALA A 39 14.70 -23.23 8.03
CA ALA A 39 13.91 -22.01 8.02
C ALA A 39 14.07 -21.33 6.64
N PRO A 40 13.03 -20.77 6.01
CA PRO A 40 13.07 -20.40 4.59
C PRO A 40 14.23 -19.46 4.20
N HIS A 41 14.71 -18.64 5.14
CA HIS A 41 15.89 -17.77 5.01
C HIS A 41 17.24 -18.52 5.06
N GLU A 42 17.33 -19.68 5.69
CA GLU A 42 18.55 -20.52 5.73
C GLU A 42 18.84 -21.20 4.39
N ALA A 43 17.82 -21.31 3.53
CA ALA A 43 17.94 -21.84 2.17
C ALA A 43 18.12 -20.75 1.09
N TRP A 44 18.06 -19.46 1.49
CA TRP A 44 18.24 -18.33 0.59
C TRP A 44 19.67 -18.27 0.06
N ARG A 45 19.81 -17.98 -1.24
CA ARG A 45 21.11 -17.87 -1.92
C ARG A 45 21.29 -16.46 -2.48
N PRO A 46 21.88 -15.52 -1.72
CA PRO A 46 22.00 -14.11 -2.09
C PRO A 46 22.44 -13.89 -3.53
N ALA A 47 23.55 -14.51 -3.96
CA ALA A 47 24.14 -14.34 -5.28
C ALA A 47 23.29 -14.80 -6.47
N ARG A 48 22.24 -15.61 -6.23
CA ARG A 48 21.35 -16.13 -7.28
C ARG A 48 19.96 -15.54 -7.22
N GLU A 49 19.50 -15.29 -6.00
CA GLU A 49 18.11 -14.99 -5.70
C GLU A 49 17.91 -13.50 -5.41
N GLY A 50 18.96 -12.78 -5.03
CA GLY A 50 18.84 -11.37 -4.65
C GLY A 50 17.91 -11.16 -3.44
N ILE A 51 17.49 -9.92 -3.22
CA ILE A 51 16.49 -9.57 -2.21
C ILE A 51 15.10 -10.04 -2.66
N GLU A 52 14.79 -9.98 -3.95
CA GLU A 52 13.53 -10.48 -4.51
C GLU A 52 13.26 -11.95 -4.18
N GLY A 53 14.27 -12.82 -4.32
CA GLY A 53 14.09 -14.24 -3.99
C GLY A 53 13.99 -14.50 -2.49
N LEU A 54 14.58 -13.65 -1.64
CA LEU A 54 14.31 -13.70 -0.19
C LEU A 54 12.86 -13.33 0.10
N ALA A 55 12.35 -12.27 -0.55
CA ALA A 55 10.96 -11.84 -0.43
C ALA A 55 9.99 -12.97 -0.81
N ALA A 56 10.20 -13.59 -1.96
CA ALA A 56 9.39 -14.70 -2.46
C ALA A 56 9.42 -15.91 -1.51
N ARG A 57 10.57 -16.24 -0.91
CA ARG A 57 10.68 -17.35 0.06
C ARG A 57 9.96 -17.10 1.36
N MET A 58 9.98 -15.85 1.82
CA MET A 58 9.42 -15.45 3.10
C MET A 58 7.94 -15.07 2.99
N GLY A 59 7.44 -14.83 1.77
CA GLY A 59 6.08 -14.33 1.55
C GLY A 59 5.90 -12.90 2.08
N ILE A 60 6.93 -12.07 1.94
CA ILE A 60 6.95 -10.67 2.40
C ILE A 60 7.27 -9.73 1.24
N SER A 61 7.07 -8.43 1.44
CA SER A 61 7.45 -7.41 0.45
C SER A 61 8.96 -7.40 0.20
N VAL A 62 9.39 -6.99 -1.00
CA VAL A 62 10.82 -6.84 -1.33
C VAL A 62 11.49 -5.82 -0.40
N HIS A 63 10.77 -4.80 0.03
CA HIS A 63 11.24 -3.81 0.98
C HIS A 63 11.56 -4.44 2.34
N SER A 64 10.61 -5.15 2.96
CA SER A 64 10.80 -5.85 4.24
C SER A 64 11.88 -6.94 4.12
N ALA A 65 11.96 -7.61 2.97
CA ALA A 65 13.05 -8.55 2.67
C ALA A 65 14.43 -7.87 2.62
N GLY A 66 14.51 -6.61 2.16
CA GLY A 66 15.74 -5.81 2.20
C GLY A 66 16.21 -5.51 3.62
N GLY A 67 15.27 -5.19 4.53
CA GLY A 67 15.55 -5.03 5.96
C GLY A 67 16.00 -6.34 6.61
N LEU A 68 15.33 -7.45 6.30
CA LEU A 68 15.73 -8.77 6.76
C LEU A 68 17.13 -9.17 6.24
N ALA A 69 17.41 -8.89 4.97
CA ALA A 69 18.72 -9.12 4.36
C ALA A 69 19.83 -8.34 5.08
N GLU A 70 19.58 -7.09 5.51
CA GLU A 70 20.52 -6.35 6.34
C GLU A 70 20.79 -7.02 7.68
N HIS A 71 19.74 -7.48 8.35
CA HIS A 71 19.87 -8.15 9.63
C HIS A 71 20.69 -9.44 9.48
N LEU A 72 20.40 -10.24 8.46
CA LEU A 72 21.13 -11.45 8.13
C LEU A 72 22.60 -11.15 7.80
N ALA A 73 22.87 -10.11 7.00
CA ALA A 73 24.23 -9.68 6.67
C ALA A 73 25.04 -9.27 7.90
N LYS A 74 24.41 -8.57 8.86
CA LYS A 74 25.03 -8.20 10.14
C LYS A 74 25.33 -9.42 11.02
N LYS A 75 24.44 -10.42 11.01
CA LYS A 75 24.52 -11.62 11.86
C LYS A 75 25.51 -12.68 11.33
N HIS A 76 25.54 -12.90 10.02
CA HIS A 76 26.31 -13.98 9.37
C HIS A 76 27.63 -13.51 8.74
N GLY A 77 27.86 -12.19 8.67
CA GLY A 77 29.10 -11.59 8.18
C GLY A 77 28.98 -11.03 6.76
N ARG A 78 29.68 -9.92 6.50
CA ARG A 78 29.53 -9.09 5.28
C ARG A 78 29.83 -9.79 3.96
N HIS A 79 30.55 -10.91 3.98
CA HIS A 79 31.01 -11.58 2.75
C HIS A 79 29.87 -12.22 1.94
N GLU A 80 28.81 -12.70 2.58
CA GLU A 80 27.65 -13.29 1.88
C GLU A 80 26.68 -12.24 1.31
N ALA A 81 26.82 -10.99 1.74
CA ALA A 81 25.96 -9.88 1.37
C ALA A 81 26.68 -8.77 0.57
N ALA A 82 27.94 -8.98 0.18
CA ALA A 82 28.76 -7.95 -0.48
C ALA A 82 28.18 -7.52 -1.84
N ASP A 83 27.52 -8.46 -2.52
CA ASP A 83 26.90 -8.24 -3.83
C ASP A 83 25.44 -7.77 -3.73
N LEU A 84 24.88 -7.71 -2.51
CA LEU A 84 23.52 -7.22 -2.30
C LEU A 84 23.47 -5.70 -2.24
N TRP A 85 22.42 -5.17 -2.85
CA TRP A 85 22.04 -3.76 -2.78
C TRP A 85 21.13 -3.52 -1.58
N LEU A 86 21.74 -3.57 -0.40
CA LEU A 86 21.05 -3.35 0.87
C LEU A 86 20.56 -1.89 1.00
N PRO A 87 19.42 -1.63 1.65
CA PRO A 87 18.90 -0.28 1.85
C PRO A 87 19.93 0.72 2.43
N SER A 88 20.74 0.30 3.40
CA SER A 88 21.80 1.10 4.03
C SER A 88 22.91 1.46 3.07
N ARG A 89 23.23 0.60 2.11
CA ARG A 89 24.22 0.89 1.07
C ARG A 89 23.72 1.99 0.15
N LEU A 90 22.45 1.94 -0.25
CA LEU A 90 21.85 2.97 -1.09
C LEU A 90 21.64 4.29 -0.34
N ARG A 91 21.25 4.24 0.94
CA ARG A 91 21.16 5.45 1.79
C ARG A 91 22.52 6.14 1.98
N ALA A 92 23.62 5.40 1.91
CA ALA A 92 24.96 5.95 1.98
C ALA A 92 25.46 6.54 0.64
N MET A 93 24.78 6.25 -0.47
CA MET A 93 25.06 6.89 -1.76
C MET A 93 24.39 8.27 -1.80
N ASP A 94 25.08 9.25 -2.35
CA ASP A 94 24.45 10.51 -2.70
C ASP A 94 23.53 10.33 -3.92
N VAL A 95 22.57 11.24 -4.06
CA VAL A 95 21.60 11.21 -5.14
C VAL A 95 22.26 11.24 -6.53
N PRO A 96 23.29 12.07 -6.79
CA PRO A 96 24.00 12.06 -8.08
C PRO A 96 24.66 10.71 -8.42
N ALA A 97 25.30 10.04 -7.46
CA ALA A 97 25.89 8.73 -7.69
C ALA A 97 24.81 7.65 -7.93
N LEU A 98 23.66 7.76 -7.26
CA LEU A 98 22.53 6.87 -7.49
C LEU A 98 21.99 7.01 -8.92
N VAL A 99 21.80 8.25 -9.39
CA VAL A 99 21.37 8.56 -10.75
C VAL A 99 22.38 8.07 -11.79
N ALA A 100 23.68 8.28 -11.54
CA ALA A 100 24.73 7.78 -12.43
C ALA A 100 24.71 6.24 -12.54
N ALA A 101 24.53 5.54 -11.41
CA ALA A 101 24.43 4.08 -11.39
C ALA A 101 23.14 3.56 -12.06
N LEU A 102 22.04 4.31 -12.01
CA LEU A 102 20.83 4.01 -12.80
C LEU A 102 21.09 4.20 -14.30
N ALA A 103 21.80 5.27 -14.69
CA ALA A 103 22.13 5.54 -16.08
C ALA A 103 23.04 4.45 -16.71
N GLU A 104 23.99 3.91 -15.94
CA GLU A 104 24.80 2.75 -16.37
C GLU A 104 23.95 1.50 -16.69
N ARG A 105 22.76 1.40 -16.10
CA ARG A 105 21.79 0.33 -16.32
C ARG A 105 20.76 0.65 -17.41
N GLY A 106 20.86 1.84 -18.02
CA GLY A 106 19.95 2.31 -19.07
C GLY A 106 18.77 3.13 -18.56
N ILE A 107 18.71 3.45 -17.27
CA ILE A 107 17.63 4.23 -16.66
C ILE A 107 18.10 5.68 -16.51
N VAL A 108 17.58 6.56 -17.34
CA VAL A 108 17.94 7.99 -17.32
C VAL A 108 16.82 8.78 -16.64
N THR A 109 17.08 9.24 -15.43
CA THR A 109 16.12 10.01 -14.63
C THR A 109 16.76 11.24 -14.00
N ASP A 110 15.94 12.22 -13.67
CA ASP A 110 16.24 13.40 -12.87
C ASP A 110 15.02 13.68 -11.97
N GLU A 111 15.09 14.68 -11.09
CA GLU A 111 14.01 14.96 -10.14
C GLU A 111 12.67 15.23 -10.85
N ALA A 112 12.66 16.02 -11.93
CA ALA A 112 11.43 16.36 -12.64
C ALA A 112 10.82 15.13 -13.32
N ARG A 113 11.62 14.34 -14.04
CA ARG A 113 11.17 13.10 -14.68
C ARG A 113 10.72 12.06 -13.68
N PHE A 114 11.42 11.94 -12.56
CA PHE A 114 11.05 11.01 -11.51
C PHE A 114 9.68 11.37 -10.94
N ARG A 115 9.44 12.64 -10.62
CA ARG A 115 8.14 13.11 -10.08
C ARG A 115 6.99 12.88 -11.06
N GLU A 116 7.22 13.18 -12.33
CA GLU A 116 6.25 12.91 -13.39
C GLU A 116 5.93 11.41 -13.51
N ALA A 117 6.98 10.57 -13.54
CA ALA A 117 6.83 9.11 -13.59
C ALA A 117 6.22 8.53 -12.30
N ALA A 118 6.45 9.13 -11.14
CA ALA A 118 5.92 8.70 -9.84
C ALA A 118 4.46 9.07 -9.63
N ALA A 119 3.98 10.13 -10.29
CA ALA A 119 2.62 10.63 -10.15
C ALA A 119 1.51 9.56 -10.25
N PRO A 120 1.56 8.58 -11.18
CA PRO A 120 0.54 7.54 -11.28
C PRO A 120 0.67 6.41 -10.25
N TYR A 121 1.74 6.33 -9.45
CA TYR A 121 1.98 5.21 -8.53
C TYR A 121 1.84 5.61 -7.05
N THR A 122 1.57 4.61 -6.20
CA THR A 122 1.67 4.72 -4.73
C THR A 122 2.90 4.00 -4.18
N SER A 123 3.49 3.10 -4.97
CA SER A 123 4.63 2.29 -4.60
C SER A 123 5.83 2.62 -5.48
N ALA A 124 6.96 2.90 -4.86
CA ALA A 124 8.22 3.11 -5.57
C ALA A 124 8.67 1.82 -6.26
N ARG A 125 8.30 0.66 -5.69
CA ARG A 125 8.53 -0.65 -6.29
C ARG A 125 7.71 -0.85 -7.56
N SER A 126 6.41 -0.52 -7.54
CA SER A 126 5.56 -0.62 -8.74
C SER A 126 6.08 0.27 -9.87
N LEU A 127 6.52 1.50 -9.55
CA LEU A 127 7.21 2.36 -10.53
C LEU A 127 8.44 1.64 -11.12
N ALA A 128 9.31 1.06 -10.29
CA ALA A 128 10.50 0.38 -10.79
C ALA A 128 10.15 -0.84 -11.66
N GLU A 129 9.13 -1.60 -11.27
CA GLU A 129 8.69 -2.80 -12.00
C GLU A 129 8.11 -2.47 -13.37
N ILE A 130 7.35 -1.38 -13.47
CA ILE A 130 6.64 -1.01 -14.70
C ILE A 130 7.53 -0.16 -15.60
N GLU A 131 8.22 0.83 -15.04
CA GLU A 131 8.98 1.82 -15.85
C GLU A 131 10.44 1.43 -16.06
N TRP A 132 11.07 0.78 -15.07
CA TRP A 132 12.54 0.61 -15.08
C TRP A 132 12.98 -0.80 -15.43
N PHE A 133 12.29 -1.83 -14.94
CA PHE A 133 12.68 -3.22 -15.18
C PHE A 133 12.60 -3.63 -16.64
N PRO A 134 11.63 -3.15 -17.45
CA PRO A 134 11.62 -3.43 -18.89
C PRO A 134 12.85 -2.86 -19.62
N LEU A 135 13.51 -1.84 -19.06
CA LEU A 135 14.73 -1.25 -19.63
C LEU A 135 15.99 -2.10 -19.35
N LEU A 136 15.89 -3.06 -18.43
CA LEU A 136 17.01 -3.93 -18.06
C LEU A 136 17.15 -5.08 -19.07
N SER A 137 18.21 -5.05 -19.87
CA SER A 137 18.57 -6.17 -20.77
C SER A 137 18.91 -7.48 -20.02
N GLU A 138 18.95 -8.61 -20.73
CA GLU A 138 19.30 -9.95 -20.20
C GLU A 138 20.67 -10.03 -19.50
N ARG A 139 21.58 -9.08 -19.75
CA ARG A 139 22.88 -9.00 -19.06
C ARG A 139 22.77 -8.52 -17.61
N HIS A 140 21.67 -7.88 -17.27
CA HIS A 140 21.40 -7.36 -15.93
C HIS A 140 20.77 -8.47 -15.10
N GLY A 141 21.43 -8.81 -13.99
CA GLY A 141 21.03 -9.92 -13.12
C GLY A 141 20.01 -9.50 -12.06
N VAL A 142 19.71 -10.43 -11.14
CA VAL A 142 18.84 -10.18 -9.98
C VAL A 142 19.29 -8.98 -9.15
N HIS A 143 20.60 -8.75 -9.05
CA HIS A 143 21.16 -7.64 -8.28
C HIS A 143 20.91 -6.27 -8.93
N ASP A 144 20.84 -6.19 -10.26
CA ASP A 144 20.51 -4.92 -10.92
C ASP A 144 19.04 -4.57 -10.73
N ARG A 145 18.15 -5.57 -10.70
CA ARG A 145 16.73 -5.38 -10.35
C ARG A 145 16.56 -4.95 -8.89
N ASP A 146 17.24 -5.64 -7.96
CA ASP A 146 17.28 -5.25 -6.55
C ASP A 146 17.75 -3.80 -6.39
N PHE A 147 18.83 -3.41 -7.09
CA PHE A 147 19.33 -2.05 -7.10
C PHE A 147 18.26 -1.07 -7.56
N CYS A 148 17.65 -1.30 -8.73
CA CYS A 148 16.65 -0.40 -9.30
C CYS A 148 15.43 -0.22 -8.38
N GLY A 149 14.89 -1.30 -7.81
CA GLY A 149 13.77 -1.20 -6.86
C GLY A 149 14.11 -0.41 -5.60
N GLN A 150 15.29 -0.66 -5.02
CA GLN A 150 15.74 0.07 -3.83
C GLN A 150 16.09 1.53 -4.16
N ALA A 151 16.62 1.79 -5.36
CA ALA A 151 16.93 3.13 -5.85
C ALA A 151 15.66 3.95 -6.06
N ALA A 152 14.59 3.35 -6.58
CA ALA A 152 13.29 4.00 -6.69
C ALA A 152 12.77 4.43 -5.31
N THR A 153 12.83 3.53 -4.33
CA THR A 153 12.42 3.84 -2.94
C THR A 153 13.25 5.00 -2.37
N ARG A 154 14.57 5.01 -2.63
CA ARG A 154 15.45 6.08 -2.18
C ARG A 154 15.14 7.42 -2.85
N LEU A 155 14.96 7.44 -4.16
CA LEU A 155 14.65 8.66 -4.92
C LEU A 155 13.27 9.19 -4.55
N TRP A 156 12.29 8.33 -4.30
CA TRP A 156 10.97 8.72 -3.81
C TRP A 156 11.07 9.53 -2.52
N SER A 157 11.83 9.03 -1.54
CA SER A 157 12.03 9.71 -0.26
C SER A 157 12.78 11.05 -0.34
N GLU A 158 13.39 11.36 -1.46
CA GLU A 158 14.17 12.60 -1.67
C GLU A 158 13.47 13.58 -2.61
N TRP A 159 12.78 13.09 -3.63
CA TRP A 159 12.26 13.90 -4.74
C TRP A 159 10.74 14.00 -4.79
N TYR A 160 10.01 13.10 -4.13
CA TYR A 160 8.55 13.07 -4.13
C TYR A 160 8.00 13.10 -2.71
N LEU A 161 8.29 14.20 -2.01
CA LEU A 161 7.94 14.39 -0.60
C LEU A 161 6.45 14.67 -0.38
N GLU A 162 5.73 15.05 -1.43
CA GLU A 162 4.31 15.36 -1.36
C GLU A 162 3.43 14.11 -1.17
N CYS A 163 3.96 12.92 -1.49
CA CYS A 163 3.26 11.66 -1.38
C CYS A 163 4.21 10.59 -0.85
N ALA A 164 3.91 10.03 0.32
CA ALA A 164 4.70 8.92 0.84
C ALA A 164 4.52 7.67 -0.04
N SER A 165 5.59 6.91 -0.24
CA SER A 165 5.47 5.61 -0.90
C SER A 165 4.92 4.55 0.06
N ASP A 166 4.27 3.53 -0.49
CA ASP A 166 3.79 2.35 0.23
C ASP A 166 4.92 1.70 1.05
N GLU A 167 6.15 1.68 0.53
CA GLU A 167 7.32 1.18 1.25
C GLU A 167 7.66 2.02 2.47
N GLN A 168 7.60 3.36 2.37
CA GLN A 168 7.85 4.24 3.51
C GLN A 168 6.81 4.03 4.62
N LEU A 169 5.54 3.90 4.24
CA LEU A 169 4.47 3.61 5.18
C LEU A 169 4.67 2.22 5.81
N ALA A 170 4.92 1.19 5.00
CA ALA A 170 5.19 -0.16 5.48
C ALA A 170 6.37 -0.20 6.46
N ASP A 171 7.43 0.57 6.20
CA ASP A 171 8.59 0.70 7.09
C ASP A 171 8.19 1.24 8.48
N GLN A 172 7.31 2.25 8.53
CA GLN A 172 6.81 2.78 9.81
C GLN A 172 5.91 1.77 10.52
N LEU A 173 5.06 1.05 9.79
CA LEU A 173 4.17 0.04 10.36
C LEU A 173 4.94 -1.18 10.89
N ASP A 174 5.97 -1.63 10.17
CA ASP A 174 6.87 -2.71 10.60
C ASP A 174 7.58 -2.31 11.91
N ARG A 175 8.11 -1.08 12.00
CA ARG A 175 8.76 -0.58 13.22
C ARG A 175 7.79 -0.41 14.38
N ALA A 176 6.58 0.06 14.11
CA ALA A 176 5.54 0.16 15.12
C ALA A 176 5.19 -1.22 15.68
N GLU A 177 5.01 -2.21 14.81
CA GLU A 177 4.73 -3.58 15.21
C GLU A 177 5.89 -4.20 16.01
N ASP A 178 7.12 -4.06 15.54
CA ASP A 178 8.32 -4.53 16.25
C ASP A 178 8.45 -3.89 17.64
N ALA A 179 8.17 -2.60 17.77
CA ALA A 179 8.19 -1.89 19.04
C ALA A 179 7.08 -2.38 20.00
N LEU A 180 5.87 -2.65 19.49
CA LEU A 180 4.79 -3.26 20.28
C LEU A 180 5.20 -4.64 20.81
N TRP A 181 5.83 -5.47 19.97
CA TRP A 181 6.32 -6.79 20.38
C TRP A 181 7.55 -6.73 21.28
N GLY A 182 8.36 -5.68 21.14
CA GLY A 182 9.54 -5.38 21.95
C GLY A 182 9.23 -4.74 23.31
N GLU A 183 7.95 -4.54 23.64
CA GLU A 183 7.48 -3.86 24.85
C GLU A 183 7.98 -2.39 24.94
N ASP A 184 8.13 -1.70 23.79
CA ASP A 184 8.46 -0.27 23.69
C ASP A 184 7.25 0.56 23.21
N PRO A 185 6.34 0.95 24.13
CA PRO A 185 5.14 1.75 23.84
C PRO A 185 5.39 3.06 23.10
N GLU A 186 6.43 3.77 23.53
CA GLU A 186 6.66 5.14 23.13
C GLU A 186 7.15 5.15 21.70
N GLU A 187 8.08 4.24 21.36
CA GLU A 187 8.52 4.03 19.99
C GLU A 187 7.37 3.57 19.10
N ALA A 188 6.57 2.60 19.54
CA ALA A 188 5.43 2.12 18.75
C ALA A 188 4.46 3.23 18.36
N VAL A 189 4.09 4.09 19.31
CA VAL A 189 3.18 5.21 19.01
C VAL A 189 3.88 6.28 18.17
N GLN A 190 5.17 6.56 18.41
CA GLN A 190 5.90 7.51 17.59
C GLN A 190 5.96 7.07 16.12
N GLN A 191 6.18 5.77 15.86
CA GLN A 191 6.17 5.21 14.52
C GLN A 191 4.75 5.25 13.90
N LEU A 192 3.69 4.98 14.67
CA LEU A 192 2.30 5.13 14.19
C LEU A 192 1.94 6.60 13.88
N LEU A 193 2.36 7.56 14.71
CA LEU A 193 2.13 8.98 14.42
C LEU A 193 2.92 9.44 13.19
N THR A 194 4.11 8.87 12.97
CA THR A 194 4.90 9.13 11.77
C THR A 194 4.21 8.53 10.53
N ALA A 195 3.72 7.28 10.62
CA ALA A 195 2.91 6.64 9.59
C ALA A 195 1.66 7.46 9.25
N TRP A 196 0.98 8.01 10.26
CA TRP A 196 -0.14 8.92 10.07
C TRP A 196 0.25 10.19 9.31
N GLY A 197 1.35 10.83 9.70
CA GLY A 197 1.84 12.03 9.00
C GLY A 197 2.18 11.76 7.52
N LEU A 198 2.50 10.52 7.15
CA LEU A 198 2.69 10.11 5.76
C LEU A 198 1.35 9.91 5.00
N LEU A 199 0.27 9.59 5.72
CA LEU A 199 -1.08 9.38 5.18
C LEU A 199 -1.91 10.68 5.08
N GLU A 200 -1.51 11.75 5.76
CA GLU A 200 -2.21 13.04 5.79
C GLU A 200 -1.49 14.09 4.92
N PRO A 201 -1.60 14.07 3.57
CA PRO A 201 -1.12 15.19 2.77
C PRO A 201 -2.07 16.39 2.94
N GLU A 202 -1.54 17.54 3.33
CA GLU A 202 -2.29 18.79 3.51
C GLU A 202 -2.89 19.37 2.20
N SER A 203 -2.59 18.80 1.02
CA SER A 203 -2.83 19.51 -0.26
C SER A 203 -3.15 18.68 -1.51
N ALA A 204 -3.45 17.37 -1.45
CA ALA A 204 -3.71 16.59 -2.65
C ALA A 204 -4.84 15.55 -2.46
N PRO A 205 -5.59 15.18 -3.53
CA PRO A 205 -6.56 14.09 -3.46
C PRO A 205 -5.83 12.84 -2.93
N ARG A 206 -6.42 12.25 -1.88
CA ARG A 206 -5.89 11.09 -1.18
C ARG A 206 -5.69 9.96 -2.19
N ARG A 207 -4.46 9.77 -2.66
CA ARG A 207 -4.03 8.43 -3.04
C ARG A 207 -3.74 7.75 -1.72
N LEU A 208 -4.78 7.14 -1.16
CA LEU A 208 -4.63 6.30 0.02
C LEU A 208 -3.54 5.28 -0.31
N ALA A 209 -2.63 5.07 0.62
CA ALA A 209 -1.74 3.91 0.56
C ALA A 209 -2.58 2.65 0.30
N GLY A 210 -1.98 1.62 -0.29
CA GLY A 210 -2.70 0.40 -0.63
C GLY A 210 -3.60 -0.07 0.52
N ALA A 211 -4.86 -0.46 0.22
CA ALA A 211 -5.90 -0.73 1.22
C ALA A 211 -5.45 -1.67 2.36
N GLU A 212 -4.52 -2.58 2.07
CA GLU A 212 -3.89 -3.46 3.05
C GLU A 212 -3.06 -2.70 4.11
N LEU A 213 -2.25 -1.72 3.71
CA LEU A 213 -1.45 -0.92 4.63
C LEU A 213 -2.33 -0.02 5.50
N LEU A 214 -3.42 0.50 4.93
CA LEU A 214 -4.40 1.28 5.68
C LEU A 214 -5.12 0.43 6.73
N ALA A 215 -5.57 -0.76 6.35
CA ALA A 215 -6.16 -1.73 7.28
C ALA A 215 -5.17 -2.14 8.38
N ARG A 216 -3.90 -2.32 8.02
CA ARG A 216 -2.84 -2.65 8.97
C ARG A 216 -2.58 -1.51 9.95
N PHE A 217 -2.49 -0.26 9.48
CA PHE A 217 -2.38 0.92 10.32
C PHE A 217 -3.53 1.00 11.33
N LEU A 218 -4.77 0.90 10.85
CA LEU A 218 -5.97 0.92 11.68
C LEU A 218 -5.92 -0.13 12.79
N LYS A 219 -5.61 -1.37 12.43
CA LYS A 219 -5.52 -2.48 13.38
C LYS A 219 -4.47 -2.23 14.47
N LEU A 220 -3.29 -1.73 14.10
CA LEU A 220 -2.22 -1.45 15.06
C LEU A 220 -2.58 -0.27 15.98
N ALA A 221 -3.15 0.79 15.41
CA ALA A 221 -3.58 1.96 16.16
C ALA A 221 -4.73 1.63 17.12
N GLU A 222 -5.72 0.84 16.70
CA GLU A 222 -6.81 0.36 17.56
C GLU A 222 -6.30 -0.47 18.73
N ALA A 223 -5.40 -1.42 18.48
CA ALA A 223 -4.81 -2.26 19.52
C ALA A 223 -4.02 -1.42 20.55
N ALA A 224 -3.31 -0.38 20.08
CA ALA A 224 -2.60 0.56 20.95
C ALA A 224 -3.55 1.40 21.81
N VAL A 225 -4.65 1.92 21.24
CA VAL A 225 -5.65 2.71 21.98
C VAL A 225 -6.45 1.87 22.97
N ALA A 226 -6.85 0.65 22.58
CA ALA A 226 -7.61 -0.27 23.42
C ALA A 226 -6.83 -0.75 24.65
N GLY A 227 -5.49 -0.60 24.65
CA GLY A 227 -4.64 -1.11 25.71
C GLY A 227 -4.56 -2.64 25.71
N ASP A 228 -4.73 -3.26 24.52
CA ASP A 228 -4.59 -4.71 24.34
C ASP A 228 -3.17 -5.21 24.65
N PHE A 229 -2.24 -4.26 24.81
CA PHE A 229 -0.93 -4.44 25.39
C PHE A 229 -0.91 -3.92 26.84
N PRO A 230 -1.26 -4.74 27.84
CA PRO A 230 -1.41 -4.30 29.24
C PRO A 230 -0.10 -3.84 29.90
N GLU A 231 1.04 -4.00 29.23
CA GLU A 231 2.36 -3.52 29.65
C GLU A 231 2.66 -2.11 29.09
N LEU A 232 1.85 -1.63 28.13
CA LEU A 232 1.86 -0.26 27.61
C LEU A 232 1.03 0.68 28.49
N GLU A 233 1.64 1.28 29.52
CA GLU A 233 1.10 2.50 30.12
C GLU A 233 1.39 3.70 29.19
N LEU A 234 0.55 3.87 28.17
CA LEU A 234 0.60 5.07 27.34
C LEU A 234 0.22 6.30 28.16
N GLN A 235 0.97 7.39 27.97
CA GLN A 235 0.59 8.68 28.52
C GLN A 235 -0.81 9.06 28.01
N PRO A 236 -1.67 9.64 28.86
CA PRO A 236 -3.05 10.00 28.47
C PRO A 236 -3.12 10.88 27.21
N GLU A 237 -2.18 11.80 27.06
CA GLU A 237 -2.09 12.73 25.91
C GLU A 237 -1.78 11.97 24.61
N THR A 238 -0.83 11.05 24.65
CA THR A 238 -0.45 10.20 23.52
C THR A 238 -1.61 9.30 23.06
N ARG A 239 -2.33 8.71 24.01
CA ARG A 239 -3.54 7.91 23.71
C ARG A 239 -4.66 8.76 23.11
N ALA A 240 -4.82 10.00 23.59
CA ALA A 240 -5.80 10.93 23.04
C ALA A 240 -5.47 11.31 21.59
N SER A 241 -4.21 11.66 21.29
CA SER A 241 -3.78 12.00 19.91
C SER A 241 -4.01 10.85 18.93
N LEU A 242 -3.66 9.61 19.30
CA LEU A 242 -3.89 8.44 18.45
C LEU A 242 -5.39 8.14 18.29
N GLY A 243 -6.19 8.36 19.34
CA GLY A 243 -7.65 8.24 19.28
C GLY A 243 -8.31 9.30 18.40
N ASP A 244 -7.75 10.51 18.32
CA ASP A 244 -8.22 11.56 17.41
C ASP A 244 -7.94 11.20 15.95
N VAL A 245 -6.74 10.67 15.69
CA VAL A 245 -6.34 10.15 14.38
C VAL A 245 -7.26 9.03 13.90
N LEU A 246 -7.50 8.01 14.74
CA LEU A 246 -8.41 6.91 14.42
C LEU A 246 -9.82 7.41 14.09
N ARG A 247 -10.34 8.37 14.86
CA ARG A 247 -11.68 8.92 14.61
C ARG A 247 -11.77 9.67 13.29
N ARG A 248 -10.73 10.43 12.92
CA ARG A 248 -10.68 11.12 11.63
C ARG A 248 -10.65 10.12 10.49
N LEU A 249 -9.74 9.14 10.52
CA LEU A 249 -9.64 8.16 9.45
C LEU A 249 -10.91 7.30 9.33
N GLN A 250 -11.52 6.90 10.44
CA GLN A 250 -12.79 6.16 10.40
C GLN A 250 -13.95 7.03 9.88
N ALA A 251 -13.96 8.33 10.15
CA ALA A 251 -14.95 9.24 9.58
C ALA A 251 -14.73 9.44 8.07
N ASP A 252 -13.48 9.53 7.65
CA ASP A 252 -13.07 9.64 6.26
C ASP A 252 -13.44 8.38 5.45
N LEU A 253 -13.11 7.20 5.96
CA LEU A 253 -13.48 5.92 5.33
C LEU A 253 -14.99 5.73 5.28
N ARG A 254 -15.71 6.11 6.35
CA ARG A 254 -17.19 6.09 6.32
C ARG A 254 -17.76 7.06 5.31
N MET A 255 -17.15 8.22 5.10
CA MET A 255 -17.58 9.16 4.07
C MET A 255 -17.36 8.58 2.67
N GLU A 256 -16.25 7.87 2.42
CA GLU A 256 -16.03 7.15 1.16
C GLU A 256 -17.03 6.00 0.98
N GLU A 257 -17.22 5.14 2.00
CA GLU A 257 -18.23 4.07 1.98
C GLU A 257 -19.66 4.63 1.81
N GLU A 258 -19.98 5.77 2.45
CA GLU A 258 -21.26 6.45 2.32
C GLU A 258 -21.40 7.11 0.94
N LEU A 259 -20.31 7.62 0.34
CA LEU A 259 -20.33 8.11 -1.04
C LEU A 259 -20.50 6.98 -2.05
N GLU A 260 -19.83 5.83 -1.86
CA GLU A 260 -20.02 4.63 -2.67
C GLU A 260 -21.43 4.06 -2.52
N LEU A 261 -21.95 4.00 -1.28
CA LEU A 261 -23.31 3.57 -1.00
C LEU A 261 -24.33 4.57 -1.54
N GLN A 262 -24.10 5.88 -1.41
CA GLN A 262 -24.94 6.91 -2.01
C GLN A 262 -24.87 6.84 -3.54
N LEU A 263 -23.72 6.53 -4.14
CA LEU A 263 -23.60 6.28 -5.58
C LEU A 263 -24.42 5.05 -5.97
N SER A 264 -24.29 3.95 -5.23
CA SER A 264 -25.02 2.70 -5.46
C SER A 264 -26.53 2.87 -5.27
N GLU A 265 -26.96 3.56 -4.21
CA GLU A 265 -28.36 3.87 -3.91
C GLU A 265 -28.91 4.89 -4.90
N LEU A 266 -28.14 5.90 -5.32
CA LEU A 266 -28.51 6.76 -6.45
C LEU A 266 -28.73 5.90 -7.70
N LEU A 267 -27.80 5.01 -8.04
CA LEU A 267 -27.92 4.11 -9.19
C LEU A 267 -29.16 3.19 -9.07
N ASP A 268 -29.54 2.78 -7.86
CA ASP A 268 -30.70 1.90 -7.62
C ASP A 268 -32.06 2.65 -7.55
N ASP A 269 -32.09 3.90 -7.06
CA ASP A 269 -33.31 4.71 -6.82
C ASP A 269 -33.58 5.79 -7.89
N ILE A 270 -32.72 5.94 -8.90
CA ILE A 270 -33.00 6.89 -10.01
C ILE A 270 -34.30 6.48 -10.71
N ASP A 271 -35.28 7.39 -10.70
CA ASP A 271 -36.40 7.37 -11.64
C ASP A 271 -35.87 7.77 -13.00
N TRP A 272 -35.45 6.76 -13.75
CA TRP A 272 -34.73 6.80 -15.03
C TRP A 272 -35.45 7.51 -16.18
N SER A 273 -36.48 8.31 -15.91
CA SER A 273 -36.92 9.39 -16.79
C SER A 273 -35.72 10.22 -17.29
N GLN A 274 -35.79 10.70 -18.53
CA GLN A 274 -34.68 11.36 -19.25
C GLN A 274 -33.90 12.42 -18.45
N GLY A 275 -34.53 13.10 -17.49
CA GLY A 275 -33.91 14.20 -16.74
C GLY A 275 -32.90 13.79 -15.65
N GLN A 276 -33.06 12.64 -14.99
CA GLN A 276 -32.15 12.23 -13.90
C GLN A 276 -30.91 11.48 -14.41
N ALA A 277 -31.07 10.68 -15.48
CA ALA A 277 -29.94 10.02 -16.14
C ALA A 277 -28.91 11.03 -16.67
N ASP A 278 -29.39 12.14 -17.24
CA ASP A 278 -28.51 13.17 -17.81
C ASP A 278 -27.69 13.90 -16.76
N ALA A 279 -28.27 14.13 -15.58
CA ALA A 279 -27.56 14.72 -14.44
C ALA A 279 -26.46 13.80 -13.90
N VAL A 280 -26.71 12.49 -13.87
CA VAL A 280 -25.75 11.47 -13.39
C VAL A 280 -24.60 11.31 -14.37
N ILE A 281 -24.90 11.17 -15.67
CA ILE A 281 -23.88 11.14 -16.73
C ILE A 281 -23.04 12.42 -16.66
N THR A 282 -23.66 13.59 -16.55
CA THR A 282 -22.93 14.87 -16.45
C THR A 282 -21.98 14.88 -15.25
N ARG A 283 -22.43 14.43 -14.07
CA ARG A 283 -21.58 14.37 -12.87
C ARG A 283 -20.41 13.39 -13.00
N LEU A 284 -20.64 12.21 -13.58
CA LEU A 284 -19.58 11.24 -13.82
C LEU A 284 -18.52 11.80 -14.77
N LEU A 285 -18.94 12.47 -15.85
CA LEU A 285 -18.03 13.13 -16.78
C LEU A 285 -17.26 14.30 -16.14
N GLU A 286 -17.93 15.12 -15.31
CA GLU A 286 -17.28 16.20 -14.55
C GLU A 286 -16.28 15.67 -13.52
N ALA A 287 -16.56 14.52 -12.91
CA ALA A 287 -15.67 13.86 -11.97
C ALA A 287 -14.36 13.45 -12.65
N THR A 288 -14.40 12.85 -13.84
CA THR A 288 -13.19 12.49 -14.63
C THR A 288 -12.36 13.72 -15.01
N VAL A 289 -12.99 14.83 -15.40
CA VAL A 289 -12.25 16.08 -15.69
C VAL A 289 -11.55 16.62 -14.44
N SER A 290 -12.16 16.45 -13.27
CA SER A 290 -11.65 16.98 -12.01
C SER A 290 -10.58 16.10 -11.37
N SER A 291 -10.70 14.77 -11.46
CA SER A 291 -9.78 13.81 -10.84
C SER A 291 -8.65 13.34 -11.76
N GLY A 292 -8.83 13.43 -13.08
CA GLY A 292 -7.96 12.77 -14.05
C GLY A 292 -8.08 11.24 -14.05
N ASP A 293 -9.06 10.70 -13.31
CA ASP A 293 -9.34 9.28 -13.23
C ASP A 293 -10.27 8.84 -14.39
N PRO A 294 -9.89 7.82 -15.18
CA PRO A 294 -10.75 7.27 -16.23
C PRO A 294 -11.98 6.50 -15.70
N MET A 295 -11.97 6.03 -14.44
CA MET A 295 -13.02 5.16 -13.91
C MET A 295 -14.44 5.74 -13.99
N PRO A 296 -14.70 7.02 -13.64
CA PRO A 296 -16.04 7.59 -13.77
C PRO A 296 -16.55 7.65 -15.22
N VAL A 297 -15.66 7.75 -16.22
CA VAL A 297 -16.03 7.66 -17.64
C VAL A 297 -16.41 6.23 -18.03
N MET A 298 -15.72 5.22 -17.49
CA MET A 298 -16.08 3.81 -17.70
C MET A 298 -17.43 3.48 -17.06
N ASP A 299 -17.70 4.00 -15.87
CA ASP A 299 -19.00 3.86 -15.21
C ASP A 299 -20.12 4.54 -16.02
N ALA A 300 -19.84 5.72 -16.60
CA ALA A 300 -20.78 6.39 -17.49
C ALA A 300 -21.04 5.58 -18.79
N ALA A 301 -20.01 4.95 -19.36
CA ALA A 301 -20.14 4.09 -20.55
C ALA A 301 -20.97 2.83 -20.26
N ALA A 302 -20.66 2.14 -19.17
CA ALA A 302 -21.44 1.00 -18.69
C ALA A 302 -22.90 1.38 -18.46
N LEU A 303 -23.13 2.54 -17.84
CA LEU A 303 -24.48 3.01 -17.55
C LEU A 303 -25.29 3.29 -18.81
N VAL A 304 -24.69 3.94 -19.81
CA VAL A 304 -25.38 4.27 -21.06
C VAL A 304 -25.64 3.01 -21.90
N LEU A 305 -24.68 2.08 -21.99
CA LEU A 305 -24.84 0.83 -22.74
C LEU A 305 -25.81 -0.16 -22.11
N ALA A 306 -25.91 -0.19 -20.78
CA ALA A 306 -26.91 -0.99 -20.09
C ALA A 306 -28.36 -0.52 -20.36
N LYS A 307 -28.54 0.69 -20.91
CA LYS A 307 -29.84 1.32 -21.14
C LYS A 307 -30.27 1.25 -22.59
N ASN A 308 -31.33 0.47 -22.83
CA ASN A 308 -32.00 0.38 -24.12
C ASN A 308 -32.71 1.69 -24.56
N ASP A 309 -32.85 2.68 -23.68
CA ASP A 309 -33.56 3.94 -23.93
C ASP A 309 -32.68 5.19 -23.79
N ALA A 310 -31.36 5.03 -23.64
CA ALA A 310 -30.45 6.17 -23.62
C ALA A 310 -30.53 6.95 -24.94
N SER A 311 -30.54 8.27 -24.85
CA SER A 311 -30.65 9.15 -26.02
C SER A 311 -29.36 9.13 -26.84
N HIS A 312 -29.47 9.39 -28.14
CA HIS A 312 -28.31 9.54 -29.03
C HIS A 312 -27.29 10.57 -28.51
N GLU A 313 -27.78 11.66 -27.90
CA GLU A 313 -26.93 12.70 -27.30
C GLU A 313 -26.14 12.17 -26.09
N GLN A 314 -26.73 11.29 -25.27
CA GLN A 314 -26.05 10.65 -24.14
C GLN A 314 -24.95 9.70 -24.60
N TYR A 315 -25.24 8.86 -25.60
CA TYR A 315 -24.23 8.00 -26.23
C TYR A 315 -23.07 8.82 -26.80
N GLN A 316 -23.38 9.90 -27.52
CA GLN A 316 -22.35 10.75 -28.13
C GLN A 316 -21.49 11.46 -27.07
N ARG A 317 -22.10 12.02 -26.01
CA ARG A 317 -21.37 12.69 -24.93
C ARG A 317 -20.42 11.74 -24.19
N VAL A 318 -20.87 10.53 -23.87
CA VAL A 318 -20.01 9.55 -23.18
C VAL A 318 -18.92 9.04 -24.12
N ARG A 319 -19.22 8.80 -25.39
CA ARG A 319 -18.24 8.40 -26.41
C ARG A 319 -17.13 9.45 -26.60
N GLU A 320 -17.49 10.73 -26.65
CA GLU A 320 -16.52 11.83 -26.71
C GLU A 320 -15.63 11.89 -25.46
N ALA A 321 -16.20 11.61 -24.28
CA ALA A 321 -15.42 11.57 -23.04
C ALA A 321 -14.49 10.35 -22.95
N VAL A 322 -14.93 9.17 -23.42
CA VAL A 322 -14.07 7.99 -23.57
C VAL A 322 -12.89 8.30 -24.50
N GLU A 323 -13.14 8.93 -25.65
CA GLU A 323 -12.09 9.31 -26.59
C GLU A 323 -11.11 10.33 -25.99
N ALA A 324 -11.62 11.30 -25.22
CA ALA A 324 -10.77 12.26 -24.52
C ALA A 324 -9.90 11.58 -23.44
N ALA A 325 -10.47 10.64 -22.68
CA ALA A 325 -9.76 9.91 -21.63
C ALA A 325 -8.74 8.90 -22.21
N LEU A 326 -8.98 8.32 -23.39
CA LEU A 326 -8.04 7.44 -24.10
C LEU A 326 -6.68 8.11 -24.37
N ALA A 327 -6.64 9.44 -24.47
CA ALA A 327 -5.40 10.19 -24.65
C ALA A 327 -4.53 10.23 -23.38
N THR A 328 -5.12 10.03 -22.21
CA THR A 328 -4.46 10.19 -20.90
C THR A 328 -4.47 8.91 -20.05
N VAL A 329 -5.19 7.88 -20.48
CA VAL A 329 -5.34 6.62 -19.73
C VAL A 329 -4.06 5.77 -19.75
N PRO A 330 -3.69 5.13 -18.62
CA PRO A 330 -2.65 4.10 -18.59
C PRO A 330 -2.91 2.96 -19.58
N ASP A 331 -1.84 2.35 -20.11
CA ASP A 331 -1.94 1.27 -21.10
C ASP A 331 -2.73 0.05 -20.58
N GLU A 332 -2.70 -0.20 -19.27
CA GLU A 332 -3.44 -1.29 -18.60
C GLU A 332 -4.96 -1.18 -18.75
N LEU A 333 -5.50 0.04 -18.79
CA LEU A 333 -6.94 0.30 -18.94
C LEU A 333 -7.31 0.69 -20.38
N ARG A 334 -6.32 0.89 -21.24
CA ARG A 334 -6.53 1.34 -22.63
C ARG A 334 -7.30 0.33 -23.45
N GLU A 335 -7.04 -0.96 -23.27
CA GLU A 335 -7.76 -2.02 -23.99
C GLU A 335 -9.26 -2.03 -23.61
N ASP A 336 -9.56 -1.92 -22.31
CA ASP A 336 -10.94 -1.85 -21.82
C ASP A 336 -11.65 -0.57 -22.31
N MET A 337 -10.98 0.58 -22.27
CA MET A 337 -11.55 1.83 -22.79
C MET A 337 -11.79 1.80 -24.32
N LEU A 338 -10.92 1.13 -25.08
CA LEU A 338 -11.13 0.90 -26.51
C LEU A 338 -12.34 -0.01 -26.75
N ALA A 339 -12.50 -1.06 -25.95
CA ALA A 339 -13.68 -1.93 -26.03
C ALA A 339 -14.98 -1.15 -25.76
N TRP A 340 -15.00 -0.33 -24.71
CA TRP A 340 -16.14 0.55 -24.41
C TRP A 340 -16.45 1.52 -25.55
N ARG A 341 -15.43 2.14 -26.16
CA ARG A 341 -15.62 3.03 -27.31
C ARG A 341 -16.24 2.29 -28.49
N ASP A 342 -15.72 1.11 -28.82
CA ASP A 342 -16.21 0.32 -29.96
C ASP A 342 -17.66 -0.16 -29.72
N GLU A 343 -18.03 -0.50 -28.49
CA GLU A 343 -19.42 -0.79 -28.11
C GLU A 343 -20.34 0.43 -28.24
N LEU A 344 -19.89 1.61 -27.80
CA LEU A 344 -20.63 2.87 -27.95
C LEU A 344 -20.81 3.25 -29.43
N ASP A 345 -19.76 3.10 -30.25
CA ASP A 345 -19.82 3.34 -31.70
C ASP A 345 -20.80 2.37 -32.39
N GLY A 346 -20.85 1.11 -31.94
CA GLY A 346 -21.84 0.12 -32.38
C GLY A 346 -23.27 0.52 -32.02
N ALA A 347 -23.51 0.91 -30.77
CA ALA A 347 -24.83 1.35 -30.30
C ALA A 347 -25.31 2.63 -31.04
N LEU A 348 -24.41 3.57 -31.32
CA LEU A 348 -24.70 4.77 -32.12
C LEU A 348 -25.06 4.45 -33.57
N ALA A 349 -24.44 3.41 -34.15
CA ALA A 349 -24.73 2.95 -35.52
C ALA A 349 -26.05 2.18 -35.61
N ASP A 350 -26.36 1.35 -34.60
CA ASP A 350 -27.58 0.55 -34.54
C ASP A 350 -28.82 1.39 -34.16
N GLY A 351 -28.61 2.49 -33.44
CA GLY A 351 -29.63 3.43 -32.97
C GLY A 351 -30.09 4.49 -33.99
N GLN A 352 -29.99 4.25 -35.30
CA GLN A 352 -30.65 5.10 -36.31
C GLN A 352 -32.06 4.59 -36.68
N PRO A 353 -33.13 5.04 -36.01
CA PRO A 353 -34.40 5.28 -36.67
C PRO A 353 -34.42 6.71 -37.25
N GLU A 354 -34.83 6.83 -38.51
CA GLU A 354 -35.23 8.10 -39.14
C GLU A 354 -36.27 8.88 -38.31
#